data_AF-A0AAU4EIY2-F1
#
_entry.id   AF-A0AAU4EIY2-F1
#
_cell.length_a   1.000
_cell.length_b   1.000
_cell.length_c   1.000
_cell.angle_alpha   90.00
_cell.angle_beta   90.00
_cell.angle_gamma   90.00
#
_symmetry.space_group_name_H-M   'P 1'
#
loop_
_entity.id
_entity.type
_entity.pdbx_description
1 polymer ?
#
loop_
_entity_poly.entity_id
_entity_poly.type
_entity_poly.pdbx_seq_one_letter_code
_entity_poly.pdbx_strand_id
1 'polypeptide(L)'
;MTTTAVQPHETTPSGQFAAVSASAQQQSTSTFQIQLTYNGIDKGWLNIDKNHWAVMSDEPLTLQYYTDMSGTYYQIPGQNYYMSVSANDYVGFYGWNKATTFTLESDQRLKSDYNNQHLSFYSDANGFLYCYDSYNVFQPVALVGVGSD
;
A
#
# COMPACT_ATOMS: atom_id res chain seq x y z
N MET A 1 0.10 33.56 10.86
CA MET A 1 1.25 32.66 10.68
C MET A 1 0.75 31.45 9.92
N THR A 2 1.06 31.35 8.63
CA THR A 2 0.75 30.15 7.84
C THR A 2 1.75 29.08 8.25
N THR A 3 1.32 28.13 9.07
CA THR A 3 2.06 26.88 9.26
C THR A 3 2.02 26.15 7.92
N THR A 4 3.10 26.23 7.16
CA THR A 4 3.29 25.39 5.97
C THR A 4 3.20 23.95 6.45
N ALA A 5 2.16 23.22 6.02
CA ALA A 5 2.06 21.80 6.30
C ALA A 5 3.27 21.11 5.64
N VAL A 6 4.09 20.43 6.42
CA VAL A 6 5.27 19.69 5.93
C VAL A 6 4.78 18.66 4.92
N GLN A 7 5.37 18.66 3.73
CA GLN A 7 4.99 17.71 2.70
C GLN A 7 5.59 16.33 3.03
N PRO A 8 4.85 15.22 2.87
CA PRO A 8 5.35 13.88 3.21
C PRO A 8 6.76 13.55 2.69
N HIS A 9 7.05 13.93 1.44
CA HIS A 9 8.32 13.61 0.76
C HIS A 9 9.53 14.36 1.35
N GLU A 10 9.31 15.45 2.08
CA GLU A 10 10.37 16.22 2.74
C GLU A 10 10.92 15.52 3.97
N THR A 11 10.26 14.45 4.42
CA THR A 11 10.70 13.61 5.53
C THR A 11 10.99 12.21 5.03
N THR A 12 12.20 11.70 5.23
CA THR A 12 12.45 10.26 5.01
C THR A 12 11.59 9.47 5.98
N PRO A 13 10.88 8.43 5.51
CA PRO A 13 10.05 7.65 6.41
C PRO A 13 10.98 6.92 7.40
N SER A 14 10.70 7.09 8.69
CA SER A 14 11.53 6.54 9.76
C SER A 14 10.72 5.54 10.59
N GLY A 15 11.33 4.40 10.91
CA GLY A 15 10.69 3.35 11.71
C GLY A 15 11.24 1.96 11.43
N GLN A 16 11.08 1.07 12.42
CA GLN A 16 11.20 -0.37 12.27
C GLN A 16 9.86 -1.01 12.61
N PHE A 17 9.46 -2.02 11.85
CA PHE A 17 8.12 -2.56 11.88
C PHE A 17 8.16 -3.90 12.58
N ALA A 18 7.25 -4.08 13.54
CA ALA A 18 7.11 -5.33 14.28
C ALA A 18 5.84 -6.03 13.81
N ALA A 19 5.97 -7.28 13.36
CA ALA A 19 4.84 -8.17 13.19
C ALA A 19 4.16 -8.40 14.55
N VAL A 20 2.86 -8.16 14.63
CA VAL A 20 2.05 -8.55 15.79
C VAL A 20 1.03 -9.59 15.36
N SER A 21 0.81 -10.59 16.20
CA SER A 21 -0.11 -11.71 15.93
C SER A 21 -1.57 -11.22 15.90
N ALA A 22 -2.24 -11.34 14.75
CA ALA A 22 -3.69 -11.18 14.66
C ALA A 22 -4.40 -12.52 14.95
N SER A 23 -5.55 -12.47 15.62
CA SER A 23 -6.47 -13.61 15.73
C SER A 23 -7.40 -13.66 14.51
N ALA A 24 -7.61 -14.86 13.96
CA ALA A 24 -8.12 -15.14 12.62
C ALA A 24 -9.50 -14.52 12.26
N GLN A 25 -9.53 -13.83 11.13
CA GLN A 25 -10.67 -13.65 10.22
C GLN A 25 -10.24 -14.04 8.79
N GLN A 26 -11.21 -14.06 7.87
CA GLN A 26 -11.20 -14.83 6.64
C GLN A 26 -10.06 -14.41 5.68
N GLN A 27 -9.02 -15.24 5.65
CA GLN A 27 -7.91 -15.13 4.71
C GLN A 27 -8.33 -15.75 3.38
N SER A 28 -8.15 -15.03 2.27
CA SER A 28 -8.28 -15.61 0.94
C SER A 28 -7.07 -16.49 0.65
N THR A 29 -7.27 -17.65 0.02
CA THR A 29 -6.18 -18.48 -0.50
C THR A 29 -5.65 -17.99 -1.84
N SER A 30 -6.36 -17.06 -2.50
CA SER A 30 -5.92 -16.47 -3.76
C SER A 30 -4.95 -15.34 -3.50
N THR A 31 -3.78 -15.43 -4.12
CA THR A 31 -2.77 -14.38 -4.10
C THR A 31 -2.86 -13.51 -5.35
N PHE A 32 -2.33 -12.30 -5.26
CA PHE A 32 -2.26 -11.36 -6.38
C PHE A 32 -1.04 -10.44 -6.24
N GLN A 33 -0.76 -9.68 -7.28
CA GLN A 33 0.26 -8.64 -7.35
C GLN A 33 -0.38 -7.33 -7.81
N ILE A 34 0.19 -6.18 -7.43
CA ILE A 34 -0.34 -4.85 -7.80
C ILE A 34 0.60 -4.21 -8.81
N GLN A 35 0.15 -4.06 -10.05
CA GLN A 35 0.84 -3.25 -11.05
C GLN A 35 0.46 -1.78 -10.88
N LEU A 36 1.47 -0.91 -10.95
CA LEU A 36 1.35 0.52 -10.74
C LEU A 36 1.40 1.23 -12.08
N THR A 37 0.33 1.93 -12.45
CA THR A 37 0.24 2.64 -13.73
C THR A 37 0.00 4.12 -13.50
N TYR A 38 0.76 4.97 -14.20
CA TYR A 38 0.55 6.41 -14.21
C TYR A 38 0.40 6.99 -15.63
N ASN A 39 -0.72 7.65 -15.93
CA ASN A 39 -1.09 8.19 -17.24
C ASN A 39 -0.93 7.18 -18.39
N GLY A 40 -1.31 5.92 -18.14
CA GLY A 40 -1.16 4.81 -19.09
C GLY A 40 0.27 4.28 -19.25
N ILE A 41 1.22 4.78 -18.45
CA ILE A 41 2.61 4.34 -18.42
C ILE A 41 2.80 3.38 -17.24
N ASP A 42 3.38 2.22 -17.50
CA ASP A 42 3.80 1.27 -16.47
C ASP A 42 4.91 1.90 -15.59
N LYS A 43 4.67 1.91 -14.28
CA LYS A 43 5.61 2.38 -13.25
C LYS A 43 6.26 1.22 -12.48
N GLY A 44 5.95 -0.02 -12.86
CA GLY A 44 6.39 -1.24 -12.21
C GLY A 44 5.33 -1.79 -11.27
N TRP A 45 5.79 -2.40 -10.19
CA TRP A 45 4.98 -3.14 -9.24
C TRP A 45 5.10 -2.55 -7.85
N LEU A 46 4.05 -2.76 -7.04
CA LEU A 46 4.16 -2.58 -5.61
C LEU A 46 5.12 -3.63 -5.05
N ASN A 47 6.12 -3.17 -4.32
CA ASN A 47 7.02 -3.99 -3.53
C ASN A 47 7.25 -3.37 -2.15
N ILE A 48 8.18 -3.94 -1.40
CA ILE A 48 8.51 -3.58 -0.03
C ILE A 48 10.03 -3.43 0.12
N ASP A 49 10.48 -2.37 0.79
CA ASP A 49 11.90 -2.18 1.09
C ASP A 49 12.33 -2.99 2.33
N LYS A 50 13.64 -2.98 2.64
CA LYS A 50 14.20 -3.66 3.83
C LYS A 50 13.63 -3.17 5.16
N ASN A 51 13.04 -1.98 5.17
CA ASN A 51 12.42 -1.42 6.35
C ASN A 51 10.92 -1.67 6.36
N HIS A 52 10.32 -2.36 5.39
CA HIS A 52 8.88 -2.56 5.26
C HIS A 52 8.06 -1.38 4.74
N TRP A 53 8.68 -0.39 4.09
CA TRP A 53 7.96 0.65 3.35
C TRP A 53 7.55 0.15 1.96
N ALA A 54 6.36 0.58 1.50
CA ALA A 54 5.91 0.25 0.17
C ALA A 54 6.66 1.11 -0.87
N VAL A 55 7.16 0.47 -1.91
CA VAL A 55 7.98 1.09 -2.96
C VAL A 55 7.57 0.63 -4.35
N MET A 56 7.86 1.44 -5.36
CA MET A 56 7.86 1.04 -6.77
C MET A 56 9.09 0.16 -7.04
N SER A 57 8.90 -0.94 -7.76
CA SER A 57 9.95 -1.91 -8.10
C SER A 57 9.65 -2.62 -9.41
N ASP A 58 10.69 -3.15 -10.06
CA ASP A 58 10.52 -4.07 -11.20
C ASP A 58 10.08 -5.47 -10.73
N GLU A 59 10.25 -5.80 -9.44
CA GLU A 59 9.85 -7.07 -8.87
C GLU A 59 8.54 -6.91 -8.06
N PRO A 60 7.52 -7.74 -8.31
CA PRO A 60 6.26 -7.65 -7.60
C PRO A 60 6.30 -8.31 -6.22
N LEU A 61 5.67 -7.66 -5.24
CA LEU A 61 5.30 -8.32 -3.98
C LEU A 61 3.98 -9.05 -4.13
N THR A 62 3.99 -10.34 -3.78
CA THR A 62 2.78 -11.15 -3.69
C THR A 62 1.99 -10.78 -2.44
N LEU A 63 0.70 -10.51 -2.63
CA LEU A 63 -0.26 -10.17 -1.60
C LEU A 63 -1.43 -11.16 -1.59
N GLN A 64 -2.20 -11.15 -0.52
CA GLN A 64 -3.50 -11.82 -0.41
C GLN A 64 -4.49 -10.90 0.28
N TYR A 65 -5.77 -11.14 0.04
CA TYR A 65 -6.82 -10.45 0.77
C TYR A 65 -6.99 -11.06 2.14
N TYR A 66 -7.13 -10.19 3.14
CA TYR A 66 -7.67 -10.52 4.44
C TYR A 66 -8.87 -9.60 4.64
N THR A 67 -10.07 -10.16 4.80
CA THR A 67 -11.30 -9.35 4.91
C THR A 67 -12.00 -9.63 6.22
N ASP A 68 -12.43 -8.56 6.88
CA ASP A 68 -13.29 -8.62 8.06
C ASP A 68 -14.44 -7.59 8.00
N MET A 69 -15.13 -7.38 9.12
CA MET A 69 -16.23 -6.41 9.20
C MET A 69 -15.79 -4.94 9.01
N SER A 70 -14.50 -4.66 9.17
CA SER A 70 -13.91 -3.33 9.03
C SER A 70 -13.55 -3.02 7.58
N GLY A 71 -13.29 -4.04 6.75
CA GLY A 71 -12.99 -3.87 5.33
C GLY A 71 -11.98 -4.86 4.80
N THR A 72 -11.29 -4.47 3.73
CA THR A 72 -10.29 -5.31 3.06
C THR A 72 -8.88 -4.84 3.41
N TYR A 73 -8.09 -5.77 3.93
CA TYR A 73 -6.66 -5.62 4.18
C TYR A 73 -5.85 -6.40 3.15
N TYR A 74 -4.67 -5.89 2.87
CA TYR A 74 -3.77 -6.39 1.84
C TYR A 74 -2.55 -6.95 2.56
N GLN A 75 -2.48 -8.27 2.69
CA GLN A 75 -1.53 -8.95 3.56
C GLN A 75 -0.43 -9.62 2.73
N ILE A 76 0.79 -9.67 3.27
CA ILE A 76 1.85 -10.53 2.72
C ILE A 76 1.59 -11.98 3.15
N PRO A 77 1.43 -12.94 2.22
CA PRO A 77 1.10 -14.33 2.57
C PRO A 77 2.12 -14.96 3.51
N GLY A 78 1.63 -15.67 4.52
CA GLY A 78 2.47 -16.31 5.54
C GLY A 78 3.14 -15.36 6.53
N GLN A 79 2.89 -14.05 6.43
CA GLN A 79 3.44 -13.04 7.32
C GLN A 79 2.32 -12.23 7.99
N ASN A 80 2.54 -11.75 9.21
CA ASN A 80 1.62 -10.86 9.92
C ASN A 80 1.89 -9.38 9.58
N TYR A 81 2.00 -9.10 8.27
CA TYR A 81 2.24 -7.76 7.73
C TYR A 81 1.16 -7.39 6.73
N TYR A 82 0.52 -6.25 6.98
CA TYR A 82 -0.61 -5.73 6.25
C TYR A 82 -0.25 -4.34 5.74
N MET A 83 -0.61 -4.06 4.50
CA MET A 83 -0.48 -2.72 3.94
C MET A 83 -1.22 -1.73 4.82
N SER A 84 -0.60 -0.58 5.07
CA SER A 84 -1.17 0.47 5.91
C SER A 84 -0.57 1.83 5.61
N VAL A 85 -1.28 2.87 6.03
CA VAL A 85 -0.90 4.28 5.87
C VAL A 85 -0.40 4.83 7.21
N SER A 86 0.80 5.40 7.18
CA SER A 86 1.41 6.08 8.33
C SER A 86 0.77 7.45 8.59
N ALA A 87 1.05 8.05 9.75
CA ALA A 87 0.58 9.39 10.09
C ALA A 87 1.12 10.50 9.16
N ASN A 88 2.19 10.23 8.40
CA ASN A 88 2.76 11.14 7.41
C ASN A 88 2.44 10.67 5.98
N ASP A 89 1.31 9.99 5.78
CA ASP A 89 0.77 9.53 4.49
C ASP A 89 1.61 8.50 3.72
N TYR A 90 2.78 8.08 4.22
CA TYR A 90 3.54 6.97 3.64
C TYR A 90 2.78 5.66 3.73
N VAL A 91 2.87 4.85 2.68
CA VAL A 91 2.38 3.47 2.67
C VAL A 91 3.50 2.52 3.08
N GLY A 92 3.20 1.59 3.97
CA GLY A 92 4.12 0.54 4.40
C GLY A 92 3.37 -0.71 4.82
N PHE A 93 4.09 -1.69 5.34
CA PHE A 93 3.55 -2.96 5.79
C PHE A 93 3.74 -3.11 7.29
N TYR A 94 2.63 -3.05 8.02
CA TYR A 94 2.60 -3.01 9.47
C TYR A 94 1.99 -4.28 10.06
N GLY A 95 2.33 -4.57 11.31
CA GLY A 95 1.58 -5.54 12.08
C GLY A 95 0.10 -5.14 12.23
N TRP A 96 -0.74 -6.12 12.56
CA TRP A 96 -2.20 -5.97 12.62
C TRP A 96 -2.70 -4.77 13.42
N ASN A 97 -2.06 -4.43 14.54
CA ASN A 97 -2.45 -3.30 15.40
C ASN A 97 -2.38 -1.92 14.73
N LYS A 98 -1.72 -1.83 13.58
CA LYS A 98 -1.59 -0.62 12.78
C LYS A 98 -2.04 -0.84 11.34
N ALA A 99 -2.67 -1.96 11.02
CA ALA A 99 -3.18 -2.24 9.69
C ALA A 99 -4.29 -1.24 9.34
N THR A 100 -4.37 -0.82 8.08
CA THR A 100 -5.50 -0.03 7.58
C THR A 100 -6.15 -0.76 6.42
N THR A 101 -7.43 -0.49 6.20
CA THR A 101 -8.18 -1.05 5.09
C THR A 101 -8.06 -0.19 3.85
N PHE A 102 -8.24 -0.83 2.69
CA PHE A 102 -8.22 -0.19 1.40
C PHE A 102 -9.42 -0.62 0.58
N THR A 103 -9.99 0.36 -0.13
CA THR A 103 -11.08 0.16 -1.06
C THR A 103 -10.54 0.31 -2.49
N LEU A 104 -10.69 -0.74 -3.30
CA LEU A 104 -10.50 -0.63 -4.74
C LEU A 104 -11.77 -0.05 -5.35
N GLU A 105 -11.69 1.16 -5.89
CA GLU A 105 -12.83 1.85 -6.48
C GLU A 105 -13.15 1.32 -7.89
N SER A 106 -14.33 1.67 -8.42
CA SER A 106 -14.81 1.18 -9.72
C SER A 106 -13.97 1.65 -10.91
N ASP A 107 -13.21 2.73 -10.75
CA ASP A 107 -12.23 3.22 -11.71
C ASP A 107 -10.82 2.66 -11.48
N GLN A 108 -10.73 1.60 -10.67
CA GLN A 108 -9.51 0.90 -10.30
C GLN A 108 -8.47 1.76 -9.57
N ARG A 109 -8.85 2.89 -8.96
CA ARG A 109 -7.95 3.57 -8.02
C ARG A 109 -8.06 2.91 -6.65
N LEU A 110 -6.92 2.77 -5.97
CA LEU A 110 -6.86 2.20 -4.63
C LEU A 110 -6.89 3.31 -3.60
N LYS A 111 -7.96 3.39 -2.80
CA LYS A 111 -8.14 4.40 -1.76
C LYS A 111 -7.90 3.80 -0.38
N SER A 112 -7.16 4.50 0.47
CA SER A 112 -7.06 4.13 1.88
C SER A 112 -8.26 4.65 2.66
N ASP A 113 -8.87 3.79 3.47
CA ASP A 113 -9.98 4.19 4.33
C ASP A 113 -9.50 4.96 5.58
N TYR A 114 -8.18 5.00 5.84
CA TYR A 114 -7.57 5.73 6.95
C TYR A 114 -7.66 7.25 6.77
N ASN A 115 -7.21 7.75 5.61
CA ASN A 115 -7.15 9.19 5.31
C ASN A 115 -8.01 9.59 4.10
N ASN A 116 -8.74 8.66 3.49
CA ASN A 116 -9.56 8.86 2.28
C ASN A 116 -8.78 9.37 1.06
N GLN A 117 -7.50 9.05 0.96
CA GLN A 117 -6.64 9.42 -0.17
C GLN A 117 -6.20 8.18 -0.94
N HIS A 118 -5.84 8.41 -2.20
CA HIS A 118 -5.50 7.37 -3.16
C HIS A 118 -4.01 7.05 -3.14
N LEU A 119 -3.68 5.80 -3.50
CA LEU A 119 -2.32 5.37 -3.71
C LEU A 119 -1.65 6.26 -4.78
N SER A 120 -0.48 6.77 -4.44
CA SER A 120 0.20 7.84 -5.18
C SER A 120 1.71 7.74 -5.00
N PHE A 121 2.45 8.46 -5.83
CA PHE A 121 3.90 8.59 -5.75
C PHE A 121 4.34 10.03 -5.99
N TYR A 122 5.39 10.47 -5.30
CA TYR A 122 5.95 11.80 -5.50
C TYR A 122 6.86 11.86 -6.73
N SER A 123 7.83 10.94 -6.83
CA SER A 123 8.77 10.87 -7.95
C SER A 123 9.32 9.46 -8.15
N ASP A 124 9.67 9.14 -9.40
CA ASP A 124 10.27 7.84 -9.77
C ASP A 124 11.61 7.61 -9.05
N ALA A 125 12.37 8.68 -8.76
CA ALA A 125 13.69 8.58 -8.13
C ALA A 125 13.66 8.22 -6.64
N ASN A 126 12.59 8.60 -5.92
CA ASN A 126 12.42 8.29 -4.51
C ASN A 126 11.82 6.88 -4.33
N GLY A 127 10.86 6.52 -5.18
CA GLY A 127 10.27 5.19 -5.22
C GLY A 127 9.26 4.88 -4.11
N PHE A 128 9.15 5.66 -3.03
CA PHE A 128 8.15 5.42 -1.98
C PHE A 128 6.72 5.66 -2.46
N LEU A 129 5.80 4.89 -1.89
CA LEU A 129 4.36 5.04 -2.11
C LEU A 129 3.71 5.80 -0.96
N TYR A 130 2.66 6.53 -1.30
CA TYR A 130 1.91 7.41 -0.41
C TYR A 130 0.41 7.24 -0.62
N CYS A 131 -0.39 7.59 0.38
CA CYS A 131 -1.79 7.93 0.20
C CYS A 131 -1.94 9.44 0.33
N TYR A 132 -1.59 10.18 -0.72
CA TYR A 132 -1.60 11.64 -0.73
C TYR A 132 -2.02 12.20 -2.09
N ASP A 133 -3.26 12.67 -2.20
CA ASP A 133 -3.89 13.03 -3.49
C ASP A 133 -3.24 14.25 -4.17
N SER A 134 -2.42 15.02 -3.43
CA SER A 134 -1.65 16.13 -4.01
C SER A 134 -0.42 15.66 -4.80
N TYR A 135 -0.10 14.36 -4.79
CA TYR A 135 0.96 13.74 -5.59
C TYR A 135 0.40 13.11 -6.87
N ASN A 136 1.24 12.37 -7.59
CA ASN A 136 0.83 11.62 -8.77
C ASN A 136 0.05 10.38 -8.31
N VAL A 137 -1.28 10.52 -8.26
CA VAL A 137 -2.19 9.41 -7.99
C VAL A 137 -2.08 8.37 -9.11
N PHE A 138 -1.86 7.11 -8.76
CA PHE A 138 -1.92 6.04 -9.76
C PHE A 138 -3.34 5.96 -10.33
N GLN A 139 -3.44 5.78 -11.65
CA GLN A 139 -4.73 5.51 -12.32
C GLN A 139 -5.06 4.00 -12.14
N PRO A 140 -5.83 3.31 -13.00
CA PRO A 140 -6.18 1.91 -12.76
C PRO A 140 -5.02 1.05 -12.27
N VAL A 141 -5.09 0.60 -11.03
CA VAL A 141 -4.19 -0.40 -10.49
C VAL A 141 -4.70 -1.77 -10.92
N ALA A 142 -3.84 -2.54 -11.58
CA ALA A 142 -4.19 -3.89 -11.98
C ALA A 142 -3.80 -4.86 -10.86
N LEU A 143 -4.79 -5.61 -10.39
CA LEU A 143 -4.58 -6.75 -9.50
C LEU A 143 -4.42 -8.01 -10.35
N VAL A 144 -3.21 -8.53 -10.41
CA VAL A 144 -2.85 -9.68 -11.24
C VAL A 144 -2.85 -10.92 -10.37
N GLY A 145 -3.79 -11.84 -10.59
CA GLY A 145 -3.85 -13.10 -9.85
C GLY A 145 -2.62 -13.97 -10.12
N VAL A 146 -2.05 -14.57 -9.07
CA VAL A 146 -0.95 -15.53 -9.20
C VAL A 146 -1.56 -16.92 -9.14
N GLY A 147 -1.52 -17.65 -10.26
CA GLY A 147 -2.13 -18.97 -10.38
C GLY A 147 -1.57 -19.96 -9.35
N SER A 148 -2.45 -20.80 -8.80
CA SER A 148 -2.06 -22.07 -8.15
C SER A 148 -2.16 -23.15 -9.21
N ASP A 149 -1.05 -23.41 -9.91
CA ASP A 149 -0.92 -24.63 -10.72
C ASP A 149 -0.89 -25.87 -9.82
#